data_AF-A0A4S8QCS4-F1
#
_entry.id   AF-A0A4S8QCS4-F1
#
_cell.length_a   1.000
_cell.length_b   1.000
_cell.length_c   1.000
_cell.angle_alpha   90.00
_cell.angle_beta   90.00
_cell.angle_gamma   90.00
#
_symmetry.space_group_name_H-M   'P 1'
#
loop_
_entity.id
_entity.type
_entity.pdbx_description
1 polymer ?
#
loop_
_entity_poly.entity_id
_entity_poly.type
_entity_poly.pdbx_seq_one_letter_code
_entity_poly.pdbx_strand_id
1 'polypeptide(L)'
;MTATIAPIKVSSDQDSTADYTVELTDRTATVRYRSKLWPDEETEVARIDHRDGRIAAVAWGETWQRMWSSALRVEVIARVQHLLIEHGPLRTRST
;
A
#
# COMPACT_ATOMS: atom_id res chain seq x y z
N MET A 1 14.48 -9.31 -0.84
CA MET A 1 14.18 -8.67 -2.14
C MET A 1 13.38 -7.40 -1.88
N THR A 2 13.66 -6.32 -2.61
CA THR A 2 12.89 -5.07 -2.50
C THR A 2 12.31 -4.73 -3.87
N ALA A 3 10.99 -4.62 -3.95
CA ALA A 3 10.28 -4.23 -5.16
C ALA A 3 9.50 -2.94 -4.89
N THR A 4 9.85 -1.87 -5.60
CA THR A 4 9.07 -0.63 -5.56
C THR A 4 8.04 -0.66 -6.67
N ILE A 5 6.77 -0.54 -6.32
CA ILE A 5 5.67 -0.57 -7.27
C ILE A 5 5.28 0.87 -7.61
N ALA A 6 5.16 1.12 -8.91
CA ALA A 6 4.83 2.42 -9.48
C ALA A 6 3.56 3.02 -8.85
N PRO A 7 3.39 4.36 -8.89
CA PRO A 7 2.26 5.04 -8.26
C PRO A 7 0.93 4.42 -8.67
N ILE A 8 0.16 4.01 -7.67
CA ILE A 8 -1.17 3.45 -7.82
C ILE A 8 -2.16 4.55 -7.47
N LYS A 9 -3.00 4.88 -8.45
CA LYS A 9 -4.14 5.77 -8.26
C LYS A 9 -5.33 4.94 -7.80
N VAL A 10 -5.82 5.21 -6.60
CA VAL A 10 -7.06 4.61 -6.10
C VAL A 10 -8.13 5.68 -6.02
N SER A 11 -9.31 5.36 -6.53
CA SER A 11 -10.51 6.19 -6.45
C SER A 11 -11.54 5.42 -5.63
N SER A 12 -11.97 5.97 -4.50
CA SER A 12 -13.23 5.53 -3.87
C SER A 12 -14.40 6.26 -4.51
N ASP A 13 -15.59 5.65 -4.54
CA ASP A 13 -16.85 6.21 -5.11
C ASP A 13 -17.22 7.62 -4.57
N GLN A 14 -16.57 8.09 -3.51
CA GLN A 14 -16.66 9.45 -2.99
C GLN A 14 -15.33 10.19 -3.18
N ASP A 15 -15.15 10.82 -4.35
CA ASP A 15 -14.27 11.96 -4.73
C ASP A 15 -12.78 12.03 -4.32
N SER A 16 -12.27 11.12 -3.49
CA SER A 16 -10.89 11.16 -3.01
C SER A 16 -10.02 10.22 -3.83
N THR A 17 -9.41 10.77 -4.88
CA THR A 17 -8.30 10.09 -5.57
C THR A 17 -7.00 10.32 -4.83
N ALA A 18 -6.37 9.23 -4.38
CA ALA A 18 -5.06 9.26 -3.76
C ALA A 18 -4.03 8.55 -4.64
N ASP A 19 -2.91 9.21 -4.89
CA ASP A 19 -1.75 8.63 -5.56
C ASP A 19 -0.80 8.14 -4.46
N TYR A 20 -0.54 6.84 -4.42
CA TYR A 20 0.39 6.25 -3.46
C TYR A 20 1.32 5.24 -4.11
N THR A 21 2.52 5.11 -3.57
CA THR A 21 3.50 4.09 -3.94
C THR A 21 3.51 3.00 -2.87
N VAL A 22 3.82 1.77 -3.28
CA VAL A 22 3.99 0.64 -2.36
C VAL A 22 5.41 0.11 -2.54
N GLU A 23 6.18 0.16 -1.46
CA GLU A 23 7.47 -0.50 -1.38
C GLU A 23 7.29 -1.85 -0.69
N LEU A 24 7.54 -2.93 -1.41
CA LEU A 24 7.48 -4.29 -0.90
C LEU A 24 8.88 -4.76 -0.52
N THR A 25 8.99 -5.32 0.67
CA THR A 25 10.13 -6.11 1.13
C THR A 25 9.67 -7.56 1.40
N ASP A 26 10.60 -8.43 1.82
CA ASP A 26 10.30 -9.82 2.15
C ASP A 26 9.30 -10.00 3.31
N ARG A 27 9.11 -8.98 4.16
CA ARG A 27 8.26 -9.04 5.36
C ARG A 27 7.32 -7.85 5.54
N THR A 28 7.57 -6.76 4.83
CA THR A 28 6.80 -5.52 4.99
C THR A 28 6.37 -4.98 3.64
N ALA A 29 5.28 -4.22 3.66
CA ALA A 29 4.80 -3.39 2.57
C ALA A 29 4.58 -1.99 3.12
N THR A 30 5.35 -1.03 2.64
CA THR A 30 5.27 0.37 3.07
C THR A 30 4.47 1.14 2.03
N VAL A 31 3.36 1.73 2.44
CA VAL A 31 2.51 2.57 1.60
C VAL A 31 2.90 4.02 1.83
N ARG A 32 3.28 4.72 0.76
CA ARG A 32 3.60 6.15 0.81
C ARG A 32 2.66 6.94 -0.08
N TYR A 33 2.02 7.95 0.49
CA TYR A 33 1.14 8.84 -0.24
C TYR A 33 1.91 10.05 -0.76
N ARG A 34 1.60 10.44 -1.99
CA ARG A 34 2.10 11.67 -2.60
C ARG A 34 0.99 12.71 -2.63
N SER A 35 1.22 13.84 -1.98
CA SER A 35 0.25 14.93 -1.97
C SER A 35 0.15 15.58 -3.35
N LYS A 36 -1.07 15.95 -3.76
CA LYS A 36 -1.26 16.77 -4.97
C LYS A 36 -0.78 18.21 -4.78
N LEU A 37 -0.72 18.69 -3.53
CA LEU A 37 -0.27 20.03 -3.19
C LEU A 37 1.27 20.10 -3.11
N TRP A 38 1.91 19.00 -2.75
CA TRP A 38 3.37 18.85 -2.65
C TRP A 38 3.80 17.56 -3.35
N PRO A 39 3.90 17.56 -4.69
CA PRO A 39 4.17 16.36 -5.46
C PRO A 39 5.58 15.80 -5.23
N ASP A 40 6.50 16.61 -4.70
CA ASP A 40 7.87 16.20 -4.38
C ASP A 40 7.98 15.55 -2.98
N GLU A 41 6.91 15.55 -2.19
CA GLU A 41 6.87 14.91 -0.87
C GLU A 41 6.04 13.62 -0.89
N GLU A 42 6.67 12.53 -0.44
CA GLU A 42 6.01 11.27 -0.13
C GLU A 42 6.01 11.03 1.39
N THR A 43 4.83 10.81 1.96
CA THR A 43 4.68 10.52 3.38
C THR A 43 4.25 9.08 3.58
N GLU A 44 4.87 8.37 4.53
CA GLU A 44 4.40 7.04 4.94
C GLU A 44 3.01 7.14 5.57
N VAL A 45 2.04 6.43 4.99
CA VAL A 45 0.65 6.40 5.48
C VAL A 45 0.31 5.11 6.19
N ALA A 46 0.95 4.01 5.78
CA ALA A 46 0.75 2.72 6.40
C ALA A 46 2.01 1.86 6.24
N ARG A 47 2.28 1.09 7.28
CA ARG A 47 3.21 -0.03 7.25
C ARG A 47 2.43 -1.31 7.47
N ILE A 48 2.59 -2.24 6.54
CA ILE A 48 1.87 -3.51 6.52
C ILE A 48 2.89 -4.62 6.69
N ASP A 49 2.77 -5.40 7.77
CA ASP A 49 3.56 -6.62 7.92
C ASP A 49 2.83 -7.76 7.21
N HIS A 50 3.58 -8.57 6.48
CA HIS A 50 3.04 -9.70 5.73
C HIS A 50 3.91 -10.94 5.89
N ARG A 51 3.29 -12.11 5.70
CA ARG A 51 3.94 -13.41 5.76
C ARG A 51 3.32 -14.31 4.71
N ASP A 52 4.17 -14.97 3.93
CA ASP A 52 3.74 -15.91 2.88
C ASP A 52 2.67 -15.30 1.96
N GLY A 53 2.89 -14.05 1.53
CA GLY A 53 1.98 -13.33 0.64
C GLY A 53 0.64 -12.92 1.27
N ARG A 54 0.48 -13.02 2.59
CA ARG A 54 -0.72 -12.62 3.32
C ARG A 54 -0.43 -11.51 4.31
N ILE A 55 -1.32 -10.54 4.40
CA ILE A 55 -1.25 -9.47 5.39
C ILE A 55 -1.42 -10.07 6.79
N ALA A 56 -0.46 -9.76 7.68
CA ALA A 56 -0.45 -10.20 9.07
C ALA A 56 -0.86 -9.05 10.02
N ALA A 57 -0.38 -7.85 9.76
CA ALA A 57 -0.73 -6.66 10.53
C ALA A 57 -0.69 -5.40 9.66
N VAL A 58 -1.47 -4.38 10.05
CA VAL A 58 -1.51 -3.08 9.39
C VAL A 58 -1.38 -1.99 10.46
N ALA A 59 -0.31 -1.21 10.38
CA ALA A 59 -0.09 -0.03 11.19
C ALA A 59 -0.32 1.23 10.33
N TRP A 60 -1.40 1.97 10.60
CA TRP A 60 -1.66 3.24 9.94
C TRP A 60 -0.96 4.38 10.68
N GLY A 61 -0.44 5.36 9.95
CA GLY A 61 -0.03 6.63 10.54
C GLY A 61 -1.24 7.35 11.12
N GLU A 62 -1.15 7.82 12.37
CA GLU A 62 -2.29 8.37 13.12
C GLU A 62 -3.04 9.48 12.37
N THR A 63 -2.29 10.40 11.75
CA THR A 63 -2.83 11.49 10.94
C THR A 63 -3.63 10.96 9.74
N TRP A 64 -3.08 9.99 9.02
CA TRP A 64 -3.70 9.41 7.82
C TRP A 64 -4.88 8.51 8.15
N GLN A 65 -4.84 7.83 9.28
CA GLN A 65 -5.96 7.03 9.78
C GLN A 65 -7.22 7.89 9.99
N ARG A 66 -7.05 9.17 10.35
CA ARG A 66 -8.14 10.14 10.51
C ARG A 66 -8.53 10.82 9.19
N MET A 67 -7.56 11.15 8.35
CA MET A 67 -7.82 11.87 7.10
C MET A 67 -8.39 10.98 5.98
N TRP A 68 -7.94 9.72 5.89
CA TRP A 68 -8.42 8.81 4.86
C TRP A 68 -9.73 8.14 5.29
N SER A 69 -10.68 8.11 4.36
CA SER A 69 -11.94 7.40 4.56
C SER A 69 -11.68 5.90 4.77
N SER A 70 -12.61 5.22 5.44
CA SER A 70 -12.55 3.75 5.58
C SER A 70 -12.55 3.04 4.23
N ALA A 71 -13.27 3.57 3.23
CA ALA A 71 -13.29 3.02 1.88
C ALA A 71 -11.89 3.06 1.23
N LEU A 72 -11.21 4.22 1.29
CA LEU A 72 -9.87 4.35 0.71
C LEU A 72 -8.86 3.42 1.41
N ARG A 73 -8.96 3.28 2.73
CA ARG A 73 -8.10 2.36 3.51
C ARG A 73 -8.31 0.89 3.12
N VAL A 74 -9.56 0.47 2.89
CA VAL A 74 -9.88 -0.88 2.45
C VAL A 74 -9.32 -1.15 1.06
N GLU A 75 -9.50 -0.22 0.12
CA GLU A 75 -8.96 -0.33 -1.24
C GLU A 75 -7.42 -0.45 -1.25
N VAL A 76 -6.74 0.34 -0.42
CA VAL A 76 -5.27 0.26 -0.26
C VAL A 76 -4.85 -1.11 0.24
N ILE A 77 -5.52 -1.64 1.27
CA ILE A 77 -5.25 -2.98 1.82
C ILE A 77 -5.48 -4.05 0.75
N ALA A 78 -6.62 -4.00 0.04
CA ALA A 78 -6.96 -4.96 -1.01
C ALA A 78 -5.91 -4.95 -2.12
N ARG A 79 -5.47 -3.76 -2.53
CA ARG A 79 -4.42 -3.61 -3.54
C ARG A 79 -3.08 -4.16 -3.06
N VAL A 80 -2.66 -3.86 -1.84
CA VAL A 80 -1.42 -4.42 -1.26
C VAL A 80 -1.50 -5.94 -1.21
N GLN A 81 -2.64 -6.50 -0.81
CA GLN A 81 -2.86 -7.96 -0.82
C GLN A 81 -2.71 -8.56 -2.23
N HIS A 82 -3.22 -7.89 -3.28
CA HIS A 82 -3.00 -8.33 -4.66
C HIS A 82 -1.52 -8.28 -5.04
N LEU A 83 -0.82 -7.19 -4.71
CA LEU A 83 0.61 -7.06 -4.99
C LEU A 83 1.45 -8.14 -4.28
N LEU A 84 1.09 -8.50 -3.05
CA LEU A 84 1.73 -9.59 -2.32
C LEU A 84 1.50 -10.96 -2.96
N ILE A 85 0.34 -11.18 -3.58
CA ILE A 85 0.07 -12.41 -4.36
C ILE A 85 0.86 -12.40 -5.67
N GLU A 86 0.95 -11.25 -6.34
CA GLU A 86 1.62 -11.10 -7.64
C GLU A 86 3.14 -11.11 -7.56
N HIS A 87 3.71 -10.56 -6.50
CA HIS A 87 5.15 -10.29 -6.35
C HIS A 87 5.78 -10.86 -5.08
N GLY A 88 4.99 -11.40 -4.16
CA GLY A 88 5.51 -11.99 -2.93
C GLY A 88 6.24 -13.32 -3.16
N PRO A 89 6.90 -13.85 -2.10
CA PRO A 89 7.77 -15.03 -2.18
C PRO A 89 7.04 -16.32 -2.58
N LEU A 90 5.71 -16.33 -2.68
CA LEU A 90 4.94 -17.48 -3.16
C LEU A 90 5.16 -17.74 -4.66
N ARG A 91 5.56 -16.74 -5.46
CA ARG A 91 5.69 -16.89 -6.92
C ARG A 91 7.04 -17.43 -7.39
N THR A 92 8.03 -17.62 -6.51
CA THR A 92 9.25 -18.38 -6.85
C THR A 92 9.03 -19.90 -6.83
N ARG A 93 7.79 -20.37 -6.63
CA ARG A 93 7.40 -21.78 -6.81
C ARG A 93 6.33 -21.92 -7.87
N SER A 94 6.69 -21.73 -9.13
CA SER A 94 5.96 -22.32 -10.27
C SER A 94 6.92 -22.44 -11.45
N THR A 95 7.23 -23.71 -11.74
CA THR A 95 7.80 -24.30 -12.97
C THR A 95 9.18 -23.87 -13.42
#